data_AF-A0A4W3GYU6-F1
#
_entry.id   AF-A0A4W3GYU6-F1
#
_cell.length_a   1.000
_cell.length_b   1.000
_cell.length_c   1.000
_cell.angle_alpha   90.00
_cell.angle_beta   90.00
_cell.angle_gamma   90.00
#
_symmetry.space_group_name_H-M   'P 1'
#
loop_
_entity.id
_entity.type
_entity.pdbx_description
1 polymer ?
#
loop_
_entity_poly.entity_id
_entity_poly.type
_entity_poly.pdbx_seq_one_letter_code
_entity_poly.pdbx_strand_id
1 'polypeptide(L)'
;MLAMDARSQSFSFFDYVVFSVMLLISTGIGIFHAFLNRNKKKDTEEFFTGGRRMSALPVGMSLCASFMSAVQVLGVPVEAFRYGAKFMQMCIGQTLNAVLTAYFFLPIFYRLGLTSTYQVRWLMALQTRSPFDSMPKSLEQEGSRMLFTGIVIYAPALILNQVTDLNIWVSLVSTGLICTFYTTVGGMVAVVWTDVFQVIVMLGGFFAIIIRGTYLVGGVDKILEAAYNGSRINFGDFDPDPRRRYTFWTFVVGGTMLWLSMYGVNQAQVQRYVACRTEQQARVAIFVNQLGLWMIVTSAVICGIIMFALYEDCDPVIAGYVSASDQMIPYMVLDIFATFPGAPGLFLAAAYSGTLSTASTSINAMAVVTLEDAIKPRMRQLSQKKLIMISKGLSLLYGVACVMFAALSSLLGGGVLQGSFTVMGVISNPLLGAFILGIFIPPSNAVGVLAGLAAGFAISLWLSIGGAMYPPTPELMGVLPSSAMSCPILDTNSTINGTVLFAGRIPMFYALSYLYYGIVGSLTTIIVGVVVSYLTGELIKISGCVLRTKEKGFFLKKVSNLPHNFKILIIPSLQNGGSSF
;
A
#
# COMPACT_ATOMS: atom_id res chain seq x y z
N MET A 1 -31.67 21.05 -2.57
CA MET A 1 -32.83 20.17 -2.26
C MET A 1 -32.65 18.87 -3.04
N LEU A 2 -31.78 17.98 -2.55
CA LEU A 2 -31.56 16.61 -3.04
C LEU A 2 -31.94 15.59 -1.95
N ALA A 3 -32.79 15.98 -1.00
CA ALA A 3 -33.43 15.02 -0.13
C ALA A 3 -34.66 14.45 -0.84
N MET A 4 -34.80 13.13 -0.79
CA MET A 4 -36.01 12.34 -1.08
C MET A 4 -36.16 11.79 -2.51
N ASP A 5 -35.37 10.77 -2.87
CA ASP A 5 -35.92 9.47 -3.38
C ASP A 5 -34.83 8.36 -3.51
N ALA A 6 -34.00 8.15 -2.49
CA ALA A 6 -33.09 7.01 -2.45
C ALA A 6 -33.82 5.70 -2.07
N ARG A 7 -34.85 5.32 -2.84
CA ARG A 7 -35.31 3.92 -2.86
C ARG A 7 -34.27 3.10 -3.60
N SER A 8 -33.46 2.34 -2.87
CA SER A 8 -32.64 1.19 -3.32
C SER A 8 -32.31 1.22 -4.82
N GLN A 9 -31.53 2.20 -5.26
CA GLN A 9 -31.10 2.26 -6.65
C GLN A 9 -29.98 1.25 -6.84
N SER A 10 -30.35 0.09 -7.37
CA SER A 10 -29.42 -0.95 -7.78
C SER A 10 -28.83 -0.64 -9.16
N PHE A 11 -27.70 -1.26 -9.45
CA PHE A 11 -27.03 -1.14 -10.74
C PHE A 11 -27.96 -1.36 -11.94
N SER A 12 -27.86 -0.43 -12.90
CA SER A 12 -28.46 -0.60 -14.22
C SER A 12 -27.70 -1.64 -15.03
N PHE A 13 -28.34 -2.23 -16.03
CA PHE A 13 -27.71 -3.14 -16.99
C PHE A 13 -26.43 -2.52 -17.60
N PHE A 14 -26.46 -1.22 -17.91
CA PHE A 14 -25.30 -0.51 -18.48
C PHE A 14 -24.11 -0.43 -17.51
N ASP A 15 -24.35 -0.37 -16.19
CA ASP A 15 -23.28 -0.35 -15.20
C ASP A 15 -22.50 -1.68 -15.20
N TYR A 16 -23.22 -2.80 -15.28
CA TYR A 16 -22.62 -4.12 -15.42
C TYR A 16 -21.85 -4.27 -16.74
N VAL A 17 -22.34 -3.69 -17.84
CA VAL A 17 -21.65 -3.71 -19.14
C VAL A 17 -20.34 -2.95 -19.05
N VAL A 18 -20.34 -1.71 -18.55
CA VAL A 18 -19.12 -0.89 -18.41
C VAL A 18 -18.08 -1.60 -17.53
N PHE A 19 -18.53 -2.14 -16.39
CA PHE A 19 -17.66 -2.89 -15.49
C PHE A 19 -17.08 -4.16 -16.15
N SER A 20 -17.92 -4.93 -16.83
CA SER A 20 -17.49 -6.15 -17.53
C SER A 20 -16.52 -5.86 -18.67
N VAL A 21 -16.74 -4.77 -19.42
CA VAL A 21 -15.83 -4.33 -20.50
C VAL A 21 -14.46 -3.97 -19.93
N MET A 22 -14.38 -3.27 -18.80
CA MET A 22 -13.10 -2.99 -18.13
C MET A 22 -12.36 -4.28 -17.76
N LEU A 23 -13.06 -5.28 -17.19
CA LEU A 23 -12.46 -6.56 -16.82
C LEU A 23 -11.97 -7.34 -18.05
N LEU A 24 -12.75 -7.34 -19.13
CA LEU A 24 -12.40 -7.98 -20.39
C LEU A 24 -11.19 -7.33 -21.05
N ILE A 25 -11.10 -6.00 -21.06
CA ILE A 25 -9.93 -5.27 -21.58
C ILE A 25 -8.70 -5.58 -20.72
N SER A 26 -8.82 -5.51 -19.40
CA SER A 26 -7.71 -5.80 -18.48
C SER A 26 -7.20 -7.24 -18.65
N THR A 27 -8.11 -8.21 -18.70
CA THR A 27 -7.77 -9.62 -18.93
C THR A 27 -7.22 -9.83 -20.34
N GLY A 28 -7.77 -9.15 -21.34
CA GLY A 28 -7.35 -9.20 -22.74
C GLY A 28 -5.91 -8.71 -22.93
N ILE A 29 -5.53 -7.59 -22.32
CA ILE A 29 -4.13 -7.10 -22.29
C ILE A 29 -3.21 -8.15 -21.65
N GLY A 30 -3.66 -8.75 -20.54
CA GLY A 30 -2.93 -9.81 -19.84
C GLY A 30 -2.66 -11.03 -20.72
N ILE A 31 -3.71 -11.54 -21.38
CA ILE A 31 -3.66 -12.68 -22.29
C ILE A 31 -2.83 -12.36 -23.54
N PHE A 32 -3.01 -11.20 -24.13
CA PHE A 32 -2.28 -10.75 -25.32
C PHE A 32 -0.76 -10.76 -25.09
N HIS A 33 -0.31 -10.18 -23.97
CA HIS A 33 1.11 -10.22 -23.59
C HIS A 33 1.60 -11.63 -23.24
N ALA A 34 0.74 -12.48 -22.65
CA ALA A 34 1.08 -13.88 -22.39
C ALA A 34 1.27 -14.68 -23.70
N PHE A 35 0.48 -14.41 -24.75
CA PHE A 35 0.63 -15.03 -26.06
C PHE A 35 1.83 -14.49 -26.85
N LEU A 36 2.06 -13.18 -26.86
CA LEU A 36 3.21 -12.56 -27.53
C LEU A 36 4.54 -13.09 -26.99
N ASN A 37 4.63 -13.32 -25.68
CA ASN A 37 5.84 -13.84 -25.04
C ASN A 37 5.92 -15.38 -25.05
N ARG A 38 4.96 -16.09 -25.66
CA ARG A 38 4.96 -17.55 -25.76
C ARG A 38 6.08 -18.10 -26.67
N ASN A 39 6.50 -17.31 -27.67
CA ASN A 39 7.49 -17.69 -28.68
C ASN A 39 8.94 -17.26 -28.34
N LYS A 40 9.14 -16.51 -27.26
CA LYS A 40 10.48 -16.19 -26.75
C LYS A 40 10.95 -17.31 -25.81
N LYS A 41 12.27 -17.56 -25.75
CA LYS A 41 12.85 -18.53 -24.81
C LYS A 41 12.43 -18.14 -23.39
N LYS A 42 11.56 -18.95 -22.77
CA LYS A 42 11.04 -18.75 -21.40
C LYS A 42 12.17 -18.84 -20.39
N ASP A 43 12.86 -17.73 -20.17
CA ASP A 43 13.80 -17.58 -19.08
C ASP A 43 13.06 -17.11 -17.82
N THR A 44 13.46 -17.61 -16.65
CA THR A 44 12.91 -17.19 -15.35
C THR A 44 13.05 -15.68 -15.16
N GLU A 45 14.15 -15.11 -15.65
CA GLU A 45 14.44 -13.68 -15.60
C GLU A 45 13.43 -12.85 -16.42
N GLU A 46 12.94 -13.36 -17.56
CA GLU A 46 11.94 -12.68 -18.38
C GLU A 46 10.57 -12.64 -17.68
N PHE A 47 10.19 -13.72 -16.99
CA PHE A 47 8.92 -13.80 -16.28
C PHE A 47 8.88 -12.87 -15.05
N PHE A 48 9.99 -12.78 -14.30
CA PHE A 48 10.04 -12.01 -13.05
C PHE A 48 10.59 -10.60 -13.15
N THR A 49 11.41 -10.27 -14.14
CA THR A 49 12.00 -8.92 -14.27
C THR A 49 11.71 -8.26 -15.61
N GLY A 50 10.90 -8.91 -16.47
CA GLY A 50 10.65 -8.44 -17.83
C GLY A 50 11.92 -8.30 -18.68
N GLY A 51 12.99 -9.02 -18.31
CA GLY A 51 14.30 -8.97 -18.95
C GLY A 51 15.00 -7.60 -18.87
N ARG A 52 14.63 -6.75 -17.89
CA ARG A 52 15.15 -5.38 -17.73
C ARG A 52 14.99 -4.47 -18.95
N ARG A 53 13.92 -4.66 -19.72
CA ARG A 53 13.70 -3.91 -20.98
C ARG A 53 12.61 -2.84 -20.88
N MET A 54 12.08 -2.59 -19.69
CA MET A 54 10.95 -1.68 -19.51
C MET A 54 11.38 -0.21 -19.52
N SER A 55 10.52 0.64 -20.09
CA SER A 55 10.67 2.10 -20.08
C SER A 55 10.14 2.69 -18.77
N ALA A 56 10.52 3.93 -18.48
CA ALA A 56 10.20 4.59 -17.21
C ALA A 56 8.70 4.87 -17.01
N LEU A 57 7.98 5.26 -18.08
CA LEU A 57 6.58 5.67 -17.99
C LEU A 57 5.64 4.51 -17.60
N PRO A 58 5.62 3.35 -18.29
CA PRO A 58 4.77 2.22 -17.90
C PRO A 58 5.09 1.73 -16.48
N VAL A 59 6.38 1.68 -16.12
CA VAL A 59 6.81 1.28 -14.78
C VAL A 59 6.32 2.30 -13.74
N GLY A 60 6.46 3.60 -13.98
CA GLY A 60 5.99 4.64 -13.06
C GLY A 60 4.48 4.63 -12.85
N MET A 61 3.71 4.49 -13.93
CA MET A 61 2.24 4.34 -13.86
C MET A 61 1.85 3.06 -13.11
N SER A 62 2.59 1.98 -13.33
CA SER A 62 2.37 0.71 -12.65
C SER A 62 2.70 0.80 -11.15
N LEU A 63 3.83 1.41 -10.77
CA LEU A 63 4.17 1.73 -9.37
C LEU A 63 3.04 2.54 -8.69
N CYS A 64 2.44 3.49 -9.43
CA CYS A 64 1.33 4.31 -8.94
C CYS A 64 0.05 3.48 -8.73
N ALA A 65 -0.31 2.65 -9.71
CA ALA A 65 -1.49 1.79 -9.67
C ALA A 65 -1.48 0.83 -8.47
N SER A 66 -0.31 0.28 -8.15
CA SER A 66 -0.19 -0.80 -7.15
C SER A 66 -0.31 -0.40 -5.70
N PHE A 67 -0.32 0.90 -5.40
CA PHE A 67 -0.69 1.37 -4.05
C PHE A 67 -1.97 2.17 -4.03
N MET A 68 -2.41 2.65 -5.19
CA MET A 68 -3.72 3.27 -5.37
C MET A 68 -4.78 2.19 -5.50
N SER A 69 -5.09 1.54 -4.38
CA SER A 69 -6.14 0.54 -4.28
C SER A 69 -7.53 1.18 -4.11
N ALA A 70 -8.59 0.38 -4.20
CA ALA A 70 -9.95 0.81 -3.84
C ALA A 70 -10.04 1.42 -2.43
N VAL A 71 -9.11 1.05 -1.54
CA VAL A 71 -9.01 1.61 -0.19
C VAL A 71 -8.81 3.13 -0.24
N GLN A 72 -7.97 3.63 -1.15
CA GLN A 72 -7.79 5.08 -1.29
C GLN A 72 -8.97 5.73 -1.99
N VAL A 73 -9.57 5.04 -2.97
CA VAL A 73 -10.75 5.53 -3.69
C VAL A 73 -11.95 5.74 -2.76
N LEU A 74 -12.14 4.86 -1.77
CA LEU A 74 -13.19 5.00 -0.76
C LEU A 74 -12.77 5.87 0.42
N GLY A 75 -11.56 5.64 0.93
CA GLY A 75 -11.12 6.18 2.19
C GLY A 75 -10.74 7.65 2.15
N VAL A 76 -9.97 8.07 1.14
CA VAL A 76 -9.46 9.45 1.08
C VAL A 76 -10.58 10.49 0.98
N PRO A 77 -11.61 10.32 0.14
CA PRO A 77 -12.73 11.24 0.11
C PRO A 77 -13.49 11.31 1.45
N VAL A 78 -13.68 10.17 2.13
CA VAL A 78 -14.35 10.11 3.44
C VAL A 78 -13.54 10.82 4.52
N GLU A 79 -12.22 10.66 4.51
CA GLU A 79 -11.34 11.38 5.44
C GLU A 79 -11.33 12.89 5.12
N ALA A 80 -11.38 13.29 3.85
CA ALA A 80 -11.53 14.69 3.46
C ALA A 80 -12.90 15.26 3.90
N PHE A 81 -13.97 14.47 3.81
CA PHE A 81 -15.27 14.84 4.34
C PHE A 81 -15.26 15.01 5.85
N ARG A 82 -14.58 14.14 6.62
CA ARG A 82 -14.59 14.16 8.11
C ARG A 82 -13.58 15.10 8.76
N TYR A 83 -12.41 15.27 8.14
CA TYR A 83 -11.28 16.02 8.71
C TYR A 83 -10.81 17.19 7.83
N GLY A 84 -11.38 17.37 6.64
CA GLY A 84 -11.04 18.44 5.71
C GLY A 84 -9.86 18.12 4.79
N ALA A 85 -9.41 19.14 4.07
CA ALA A 85 -8.37 19.06 3.04
C ALA A 85 -6.95 18.80 3.59
N LYS A 86 -6.77 18.63 4.91
CA LYS A 86 -5.45 18.29 5.53
C LYS A 86 -4.78 17.10 4.85
N PHE A 87 -5.55 16.12 4.38
CA PHE A 87 -5.01 14.91 3.74
C PHE A 87 -4.12 15.22 2.52
N MET A 88 -4.30 16.37 1.86
CA MET A 88 -3.40 16.83 0.78
C MET A 88 -1.94 16.94 1.22
N GLN A 89 -1.67 17.21 2.50
CA GLN A 89 -0.30 17.28 3.03
C GLN A 89 0.44 15.94 2.93
N MET A 90 -0.28 14.81 2.80
CA MET A 90 0.31 13.50 2.50
C MET A 90 1.14 13.53 1.20
N CYS A 91 0.78 14.37 0.23
CA CYS A 91 1.53 14.53 -1.03
C CYS A 91 2.96 15.03 -0.80
N ILE A 92 3.16 15.87 0.22
CA ILE A 92 4.49 16.36 0.61
C ILE A 92 5.32 15.20 1.16
N GLY A 93 4.75 14.41 2.07
CA GLY A 93 5.41 13.22 2.63
C GLY A 93 5.77 12.18 1.56
N GLN A 94 4.87 11.93 0.61
CA GLN A 94 5.13 11.05 -0.54
C GLN A 94 6.31 11.55 -1.39
N THR A 95 6.39 12.86 -1.63
CA THR A 95 7.46 13.48 -2.42
C THR A 95 8.82 13.35 -1.75
N LEU A 96 8.88 13.60 -0.44
CA LEU A 96 10.10 13.39 0.34
C LEU A 96 10.56 11.93 0.27
N ASN A 97 9.63 10.98 0.42
CA ASN A 97 9.92 9.57 0.21
C ASN A 97 10.47 9.29 -1.20
N ALA A 98 9.85 9.82 -2.26
CA ALA A 98 10.27 9.56 -3.63
C ALA A 98 11.73 10.00 -3.87
N VAL A 99 12.10 11.17 -3.32
CA VAL A 99 13.49 11.66 -3.34
C VAL A 99 14.41 10.72 -2.56
N LEU A 100 14.05 10.36 -1.33
CA LEU A 100 14.86 9.45 -0.50
C LEU A 100 15.07 8.09 -1.17
N THR A 101 14.01 7.51 -1.73
CA THR A 101 14.07 6.24 -2.44
C THR A 101 14.95 6.34 -3.69
N ALA A 102 14.78 7.38 -4.52
CA ALA A 102 15.52 7.54 -5.77
C ALA A 102 17.03 7.73 -5.58
N TYR A 103 17.46 8.39 -4.50
CA TYR A 103 18.87 8.70 -4.25
C TYR A 103 19.58 7.74 -3.30
N PHE A 104 18.90 7.19 -2.29
CA PHE A 104 19.54 6.32 -1.29
C PHE A 104 19.30 4.84 -1.56
N PHE A 105 18.04 4.42 -1.70
CA PHE A 105 17.70 3.00 -1.79
C PHE A 105 17.86 2.43 -3.21
N LEU A 106 17.36 3.15 -4.22
CA LEU A 106 17.36 2.71 -5.61
C LEU A 106 18.76 2.33 -6.14
N PRO A 107 19.83 3.14 -5.98
CA PRO A 107 21.14 2.82 -6.54
C PRO A 107 21.72 1.52 -5.97
N ILE A 108 21.45 1.25 -4.69
CA ILE A 108 21.90 0.04 -3.99
C ILE A 108 21.25 -1.18 -4.64
N PHE A 109 19.91 -1.21 -4.74
CA PHE A 109 19.20 -2.34 -5.32
C PHE A 109 19.49 -2.53 -6.81
N TYR A 110 19.53 -1.45 -7.58
CA TYR A 110 19.77 -1.50 -9.02
C TYR A 110 21.16 -2.07 -9.35
N ARG A 111 22.20 -1.63 -8.63
CA ARG A 111 23.58 -2.07 -8.85
C ARG A 111 23.85 -3.45 -8.29
N LEU A 112 23.27 -3.82 -7.15
CA LEU A 112 23.36 -5.19 -6.63
C LEU A 112 22.67 -6.19 -7.57
N GLY A 113 21.64 -5.75 -8.31
CA GLY A 113 20.98 -6.53 -9.35
C GLY A 113 20.31 -7.80 -8.81
N LEU A 114 19.95 -7.77 -7.53
CA LEU A 114 19.30 -8.88 -6.83
C LEU A 114 17.83 -8.89 -7.22
N THR A 115 17.31 -10.08 -7.51
CA THR A 115 15.91 -10.31 -7.86
C THR A 115 15.00 -10.23 -6.63
N SER A 116 15.58 -10.41 -5.43
CA SER A 116 14.88 -10.37 -4.15
C SER A 116 15.57 -9.39 -3.20
N THR A 117 14.84 -8.39 -2.69
CA THR A 117 15.26 -7.50 -1.59
C THR A 117 15.68 -8.28 -0.36
N TYR A 118 15.16 -9.50 -0.21
CA TYR A 118 15.49 -10.38 0.90
C TYR A 118 16.93 -10.86 0.81
N GLN A 119 17.47 -11.08 -0.38
CA GLN A 119 18.88 -11.44 -0.55
C GLN A 119 19.80 -10.33 -0.01
N VAL A 120 19.41 -9.05 -0.09
CA VAL A 120 20.16 -7.96 0.56
C VAL A 120 20.11 -8.08 2.08
N ARG A 121 18.96 -8.39 2.67
CA ARG A 121 18.83 -8.64 4.13
C ARG A 121 19.74 -9.78 4.59
N TRP A 122 19.83 -10.85 3.79
CA TRP A 122 20.73 -11.98 4.02
C TRP A 122 22.20 -11.64 3.80
N LEU A 123 22.52 -10.80 2.81
CA LEU A 123 23.87 -10.30 2.55
C LEU A 123 24.35 -9.28 3.60
N MET A 124 23.44 -8.65 4.34
CA MET A 124 23.77 -7.77 5.47
C MET A 124 23.76 -8.53 6.81
N ALA A 125 22.94 -9.57 6.96
CA ALA A 125 22.91 -10.48 8.12
C ALA A 125 23.88 -11.67 7.99
N LEU A 126 25.06 -11.45 7.41
CA LEU A 126 26.11 -12.46 7.18
C LEU A 126 26.51 -13.15 8.49
N GLN A 127 25.91 -14.30 8.83
CA GLN A 127 26.57 -15.40 9.57
C GLN A 127 25.73 -16.69 9.73
N THR A 128 24.43 -16.77 9.40
CA THR A 128 23.69 -18.05 9.61
C THR A 128 23.78 -18.99 8.40
N ARG A 129 24.68 -19.96 8.54
CA ARG A 129 25.23 -20.91 7.57
C ARG A 129 24.24 -21.94 6.97
N SER A 130 22.91 -21.77 7.09
CA SER A 130 21.95 -22.82 6.76
C SER A 130 20.76 -22.36 5.90
N PRO A 131 20.50 -23.01 4.74
CA PRO A 131 19.26 -22.85 3.98
C PRO A 131 17.98 -23.26 4.74
N PHE A 132 18.12 -23.92 5.90
CA PHE A 132 17.00 -24.31 6.76
C PHE A 132 16.54 -23.17 7.69
N ASP A 133 17.37 -22.16 7.94
CA ASP A 133 17.11 -21.11 8.95
C ASP A 133 16.52 -19.82 8.34
N SER A 134 16.33 -19.80 7.01
CA SER A 134 15.78 -18.68 6.25
C SER A 134 14.28 -18.71 6.04
N MET A 135 13.66 -19.88 6.18
CA MET A 135 12.24 -20.08 5.87
C MET A 135 11.25 -19.41 6.85
N PRO A 136 11.48 -19.40 8.18
CA PRO A 136 10.54 -18.76 9.11
C PRO A 136 10.42 -17.24 8.91
N LYS A 137 11.52 -16.60 8.47
CA LYS A 137 11.65 -15.13 8.39
C LYS A 137 11.03 -14.53 7.11
N SER A 138 10.85 -15.32 6.05
CA SER A 138 10.06 -14.92 4.88
C SER A 138 8.56 -15.13 5.11
N LEU A 139 8.17 -16.19 5.84
CA LEU A 139 6.78 -16.55 6.16
C LEU A 139 6.05 -15.48 6.99
N GLU A 140 6.68 -14.90 8.00
CA GLU A 140 6.09 -13.82 8.83
C GLU A 140 5.72 -12.59 7.99
N GLN A 141 6.60 -12.23 7.05
CA GLN A 141 6.40 -11.09 6.19
C GLN A 141 5.45 -11.38 5.01
N GLU A 142 5.34 -12.64 4.58
CA GLU A 142 4.30 -13.09 3.64
C GLU A 142 2.91 -12.99 4.28
N GLY A 143 2.70 -13.50 5.50
CA GLY A 143 1.40 -13.41 6.19
C GLY A 143 0.93 -11.96 6.36
N SER A 144 1.86 -11.08 6.67
CA SER A 144 1.63 -9.63 6.75
C SER A 144 1.16 -8.99 5.43
N ARG A 145 1.67 -9.45 4.27
CA ARG A 145 1.18 -9.01 2.96
C ARG A 145 -0.19 -9.59 2.63
N MET A 146 -0.49 -10.80 3.10
CA MET A 146 -1.83 -11.37 2.93
C MET A 146 -2.88 -10.55 3.70
N LEU A 147 -2.55 -10.06 4.90
CA LEU A 147 -3.40 -9.14 5.66
C LEU A 147 -3.68 -7.85 4.88
N PHE A 148 -2.63 -7.18 4.38
CA PHE A 148 -2.80 -5.97 3.58
C PHE A 148 -3.62 -6.23 2.30
N THR A 149 -3.29 -7.29 1.57
CA THR A 149 -4.00 -7.66 0.34
C THR A 149 -5.45 -8.05 0.63
N GLY A 150 -5.72 -8.65 1.78
CA GLY A 150 -7.07 -8.96 2.26
C GLY A 150 -7.92 -7.69 2.45
N ILE A 151 -7.40 -6.67 3.15
CA ILE A 151 -8.08 -5.37 3.29
C ILE A 151 -8.34 -4.74 1.93
N VAL A 152 -7.38 -4.84 1.01
CA VAL A 152 -7.50 -4.31 -0.36
C VAL A 152 -8.55 -5.04 -1.20
N ILE A 153 -8.77 -6.34 -0.99
CA ILE A 153 -9.84 -7.13 -1.64
C ILE A 153 -11.19 -6.86 -1.00
N TYR A 154 -11.23 -6.60 0.31
CA TYR A 154 -12.45 -6.27 1.04
C TYR A 154 -13.08 -4.95 0.56
N ALA A 155 -12.26 -3.92 0.30
CA ALA A 155 -12.72 -2.60 -0.13
C ALA A 155 -13.67 -2.61 -1.34
N PRO A 156 -13.31 -3.17 -2.52
CA PRO A 156 -14.22 -3.25 -3.66
C PRO A 156 -15.34 -4.26 -3.47
N ALA A 157 -15.17 -5.29 -2.64
CA ALA A 157 -16.25 -6.21 -2.29
C ALA A 157 -17.37 -5.50 -1.49
N LEU A 158 -17.00 -4.54 -0.63
CA LEU A 158 -17.95 -3.67 0.06
C LEU A 158 -18.71 -2.77 -0.93
N ILE A 159 -18.02 -2.22 -1.94
CA ILE A 159 -18.70 -1.44 -3.01
C ILE A 159 -19.68 -2.33 -3.75
N LEU A 160 -19.25 -3.51 -4.18
CA LEU A 160 -20.10 -4.44 -4.93
C LEU A 160 -21.33 -4.83 -4.10
N ASN A 161 -21.16 -5.15 -2.81
CA ASN A 161 -22.27 -5.40 -1.88
C ASN A 161 -23.25 -4.22 -1.81
N GLN A 162 -22.76 -2.98 -1.72
CA GLN A 162 -23.60 -1.79 -1.59
C GLN A 162 -24.37 -1.46 -2.88
N VAL A 163 -23.79 -1.73 -4.05
CA VAL A 163 -24.37 -1.30 -5.34
C VAL A 163 -25.23 -2.36 -6.02
N THR A 164 -25.06 -3.64 -5.66
CA THR A 164 -25.84 -4.75 -6.20
C THR A 164 -26.75 -5.40 -5.16
N ASP A 165 -26.78 -4.91 -3.93
CA ASP A 165 -27.48 -5.49 -2.77
C ASP A 165 -27.15 -6.99 -2.53
N LEU A 166 -26.02 -7.47 -3.04
CA LEU A 166 -25.59 -8.86 -2.89
C LEU A 166 -25.02 -9.08 -1.49
N ASN A 167 -25.19 -10.27 -0.91
CA ASN A 167 -24.52 -10.61 0.33
C ASN A 167 -23.00 -10.36 0.24
N ILE A 168 -22.42 -9.71 1.25
CA ILE A 168 -20.98 -9.39 1.31
C ILE A 168 -20.08 -10.61 1.05
N TRP A 169 -20.49 -11.80 1.48
CA TRP A 169 -19.75 -13.05 1.23
C TRP A 169 -19.66 -13.40 -0.26
N VAL A 170 -20.76 -13.18 -1.01
CA VAL A 170 -20.79 -13.41 -2.47
C VAL A 170 -19.90 -12.38 -3.17
N SER A 171 -20.00 -11.11 -2.78
CA SER A 171 -19.16 -10.03 -3.32
C SER A 171 -17.68 -10.24 -3.04
N LEU A 172 -17.34 -10.80 -1.88
CA LEU A 172 -15.97 -11.07 -1.45
C LEU A 172 -15.37 -12.24 -2.23
N VAL A 173 -16.10 -13.35 -2.35
CA VAL A 173 -15.65 -14.52 -3.13
C VAL A 173 -15.53 -14.18 -4.62
N SER A 174 -16.50 -13.46 -5.19
CA SER A 174 -16.45 -13.06 -6.60
C SER A 174 -15.25 -12.17 -6.90
N THR A 175 -15.01 -11.16 -6.06
CA THR A 175 -13.85 -10.26 -6.19
C THR A 175 -12.53 -11.01 -6.05
N GLY A 176 -12.46 -11.91 -5.08
CA GLY A 176 -11.31 -12.78 -4.85
C GLY A 176 -10.98 -13.66 -6.05
N LEU A 177 -12.00 -14.26 -6.66
CA LEU A 177 -11.87 -15.08 -7.86
C LEU A 177 -11.39 -14.25 -9.06
N ILE A 178 -11.97 -13.07 -9.28
CA ILE A 178 -11.55 -12.15 -10.34
C ILE A 178 -10.08 -11.77 -10.16
N CYS A 179 -9.67 -11.35 -8.96
CA CYS A 179 -8.29 -10.97 -8.66
C CYS A 179 -7.31 -12.14 -8.85
N THR A 180 -7.68 -13.34 -8.38
CA THR A 180 -6.83 -14.52 -8.44
C THR A 180 -6.67 -15.01 -9.87
N PHE A 181 -7.78 -15.13 -10.61
CA PHE A 181 -7.76 -15.53 -12.01
C PHE A 181 -6.89 -14.59 -12.84
N TYR A 182 -7.13 -13.29 -12.69
CA TYR A 182 -6.38 -12.25 -13.38
C TYR A 182 -4.86 -12.35 -13.11
N THR A 183 -4.47 -12.57 -11.86
CA THR A 183 -3.05 -12.66 -11.47
C THR A 183 -2.38 -13.92 -12.01
N THR A 184 -3.08 -15.06 -12.04
CA THR A 184 -2.48 -16.33 -12.50
C THR A 184 -2.14 -16.36 -13.99
N VAL A 185 -2.78 -15.50 -14.79
CA VAL A 185 -2.62 -15.43 -16.24
C VAL A 185 -1.45 -14.53 -16.66
N GLY A 186 -1.15 -13.48 -15.89
CA GLY A 186 -0.15 -12.45 -16.23
C GLY A 186 1.26 -12.72 -15.71
N GLY A 187 2.28 -12.47 -16.54
CA GLY A 187 3.66 -12.24 -16.08
C GLY A 187 3.90 -10.75 -15.78
N MET A 188 5.06 -10.39 -15.22
CA MET A 188 5.32 -9.01 -14.78
C MET A 188 5.06 -7.94 -15.86
N VAL A 189 5.44 -8.20 -17.12
CA VAL A 189 5.20 -7.28 -18.25
C VAL A 189 3.70 -7.06 -18.50
N ALA A 190 2.91 -8.12 -18.41
CA ALA A 190 1.47 -8.06 -18.60
C ALA A 190 0.83 -7.19 -17.50
N VAL A 191 1.24 -7.42 -16.25
CA VAL A 191 0.77 -6.66 -15.07
C VAL A 191 1.08 -5.17 -15.22
N VAL A 192 2.27 -4.80 -15.71
CA VAL A 192 2.63 -3.39 -15.90
C VAL A 192 1.73 -2.69 -16.92
N TRP A 193 1.43 -3.33 -18.05
CA TRP A 193 0.59 -2.72 -19.10
C TRP A 193 -0.87 -2.64 -18.71
N THR A 194 -1.38 -3.64 -17.98
CA THR A 194 -2.72 -3.55 -17.43
C THR A 194 -2.84 -2.46 -16.37
N ASP A 195 -1.81 -2.26 -15.55
CA ASP A 195 -1.80 -1.20 -14.55
C ASP A 195 -1.90 0.19 -15.21
N VAL A 196 -1.22 0.40 -16.35
CA VAL A 196 -1.31 1.66 -17.12
C VAL A 196 -2.75 1.95 -17.52
N PHE A 197 -3.46 0.96 -18.06
CA PHE A 197 -4.87 1.09 -18.41
C PHE A 197 -5.73 1.39 -17.17
N GLN A 198 -5.48 0.68 -16.07
CA GLN A 198 -6.21 0.79 -14.82
C GLN A 198 -6.09 2.17 -14.16
N VAL A 199 -4.93 2.82 -14.24
CA VAL A 199 -4.77 4.21 -13.74
C VAL A 199 -5.61 5.20 -14.55
N ILE A 200 -5.70 5.02 -15.87
CA ILE A 200 -6.52 5.87 -16.73
C ILE A 200 -8.01 5.71 -16.37
N VAL A 201 -8.48 4.47 -16.19
CA VAL A 201 -9.85 4.19 -15.76
C VAL A 201 -10.14 4.80 -14.39
N MET A 202 -9.18 4.68 -13.45
CA MET A 202 -9.33 5.24 -12.11
C MET A 202 -9.45 6.77 -12.11
N LEU A 203 -8.57 7.47 -12.83
CA LEU A 203 -8.67 8.93 -12.99
C LEU A 203 -9.98 9.32 -13.70
N GLY A 204 -10.39 8.57 -14.72
CA GLY A 204 -11.68 8.77 -15.41
C GLY A 204 -12.88 8.68 -14.45
N GLY A 205 -12.89 7.71 -13.53
CA GLY A 205 -13.91 7.58 -12.50
C GLY A 205 -13.97 8.77 -11.55
N PHE A 206 -12.81 9.25 -11.06
CA PHE A 206 -12.76 10.45 -10.23
C PHE A 206 -13.23 11.70 -10.98
N PHE A 207 -12.77 11.92 -12.21
CA PHE A 207 -13.18 13.08 -13.00
C PHE A 207 -14.68 13.08 -13.29
N ALA A 208 -15.29 11.92 -13.55
CA ALA A 208 -16.74 11.83 -13.72
C ALA A 208 -17.47 12.33 -12.46
N ILE A 209 -17.06 11.89 -11.27
CA ILE A 209 -17.62 12.33 -9.99
C ILE A 209 -17.44 13.83 -9.79
N ILE A 210 -16.25 14.36 -10.05
CA ILE A 210 -15.94 15.79 -9.87
C ILE A 210 -16.82 16.65 -10.78
N ILE A 211 -16.94 16.28 -12.06
CA ILE A 211 -17.75 17.03 -13.03
C ILE A 211 -19.22 17.04 -12.62
N ARG A 212 -19.79 15.86 -12.32
CA ARG A 212 -21.20 15.74 -11.95
C ARG A 212 -21.50 16.39 -10.61
N GLY A 213 -20.66 16.18 -9.61
CA GLY A 213 -20.84 16.77 -8.28
C GLY A 213 -20.73 18.30 -8.31
N THR A 214 -19.78 18.86 -9.07
CA THR A 214 -19.67 20.32 -9.27
C THR A 214 -20.92 20.91 -9.93
N TYR A 215 -21.49 20.20 -10.91
CA TYR A 215 -22.74 20.62 -11.55
C TYR A 215 -23.92 20.64 -10.57
N LEU A 216 -24.03 19.63 -9.69
CA LEU A 216 -25.14 19.52 -8.74
C LEU A 216 -25.08 20.57 -7.61
N VAL A 217 -23.89 20.90 -7.13
CA VAL A 217 -23.71 21.99 -6.14
C VAL A 217 -23.98 23.37 -6.76
N GLY A 218 -23.87 23.48 -8.09
CA GLY A 218 -24.14 24.72 -8.84
C GLY A 218 -22.89 25.59 -9.04
N GLY A 219 -21.71 24.97 -9.12
CA GLY A 219 -20.44 25.63 -9.46
C GLY A 219 -19.33 25.43 -8.42
N VAL A 220 -18.10 25.72 -8.83
CA VAL A 220 -16.90 25.59 -7.97
C VAL A 220 -16.91 26.60 -6.83
N ASP A 221 -17.43 27.82 -7.07
CA ASP A 221 -17.45 28.89 -6.08
C ASP A 221 -18.27 28.51 -4.84
N LYS A 222 -19.44 27.89 -5.04
CA LYS A 222 -20.29 27.39 -3.94
C LYS A 222 -19.64 26.26 -3.17
N ILE A 223 -18.91 25.36 -3.84
CA ILE A 223 -18.17 24.29 -3.17
C ILE A 223 -17.08 24.88 -2.27
N LEU A 224 -16.35 25.88 -2.77
CA LEU A 224 -15.31 26.55 -1.99
C LEU A 224 -15.92 27.30 -0.82
N GLU A 225 -17.02 28.02 -1.02
CA GLU A 225 -17.74 28.73 0.04
C GLU A 225 -18.22 27.76 1.14
N ALA A 226 -18.87 26.66 0.77
CA ALA A 226 -19.27 25.61 1.70
C ALA A 226 -18.06 25.02 2.44
N ALA A 227 -16.96 24.76 1.73
CA ALA A 227 -15.74 24.23 2.34
C ALA A 227 -15.06 25.22 3.30
N TYR A 228 -15.14 26.53 3.03
CA TYR A 228 -14.67 27.58 3.93
C TYR A 228 -15.56 27.70 5.17
N ASN A 229 -16.88 27.75 4.99
CA ASN A 229 -17.86 27.83 6.09
C ASN A 229 -17.79 26.60 7.01
N GLY A 230 -17.65 25.41 6.43
CA GLY A 230 -17.47 24.16 7.16
C GLY A 230 -16.07 23.96 7.76
N SER A 231 -15.17 24.95 7.66
CA SER A 231 -13.76 24.87 8.13
C SER A 231 -12.98 23.66 7.56
N ARG A 232 -13.37 23.19 6.38
CA ARG A 232 -12.77 22.03 5.70
C ARG A 232 -11.49 22.39 4.95
N ILE A 233 -11.26 23.67 4.64
CA ILE A 233 -9.99 24.16 4.09
C ILE A 233 -9.05 24.51 5.24
N ASN A 234 -8.34 23.51 5.76
CA ASN A 234 -7.63 23.59 7.04
C ASN A 234 -6.14 23.20 6.95
N PHE A 235 -5.43 23.74 5.96
CA PHE A 235 -4.01 23.47 5.73
C PHE A 235 -3.06 23.95 6.84
N GLY A 236 -3.51 24.81 7.76
CA GLY A 236 -2.68 25.50 8.75
C GLY A 236 -2.50 24.80 10.11
N ASP A 237 -2.87 23.52 10.26
CA ASP A 237 -2.73 22.81 11.54
C ASP A 237 -1.30 22.26 11.73
N PHE A 238 -0.44 23.09 12.33
CA PHE A 238 0.95 22.79 12.64
C PHE A 238 1.19 22.29 14.08
N ASP A 239 0.13 21.85 14.77
CA ASP A 239 0.25 21.36 16.15
C ASP A 239 1.19 20.13 16.19
N PRO A 240 2.27 20.17 17.00
CA PRO A 240 3.22 19.06 17.11
C PRO A 240 2.70 17.90 17.96
N ASP A 241 1.49 17.99 18.54
CA ASP A 241 0.92 16.90 19.35
C ASP A 241 0.74 15.61 18.51
N PRO A 242 1.50 14.53 18.81
CA PRO A 242 1.46 13.30 18.02
C PRO A 242 0.18 12.46 18.27
N ARG A 243 -0.66 12.87 19.21
CA ARG A 243 -1.94 12.23 19.54
C ARG A 243 -3.07 12.64 18.61
N ARG A 244 -2.96 13.80 17.95
CA ARG A 244 -3.93 14.19 16.94
C ARG A 244 -3.80 13.30 15.73
N ARG A 245 -4.95 12.84 15.20
CA ARG A 245 -4.99 11.94 14.05
C ARG A 245 -4.28 12.53 12.84
N TYR A 246 -4.58 13.81 12.54
CA TYR A 246 -4.03 14.55 11.41
C TYR A 246 -3.54 15.95 11.79
N THR A 247 -2.24 16.15 11.62
CA THR A 247 -1.52 17.43 11.65
C THR A 247 -0.50 17.45 10.50
N PHE A 248 0.10 18.61 10.26
CA PHE A 248 1.21 18.73 9.32
C PHE A 248 2.32 17.70 9.61
N TRP A 249 2.67 17.53 10.88
CA TRP A 249 3.73 16.61 11.29
C TRP A 249 3.36 15.14 11.10
N THR A 250 2.11 14.75 11.39
CA THR A 250 1.68 13.36 11.17
C THR A 250 1.77 12.97 9.69
N PHE A 251 1.38 13.87 8.78
CA PHE A 251 1.43 13.59 7.35
C PHE A 251 2.84 13.67 6.78
N VAL A 252 3.61 14.70 7.15
CA VAL A 252 4.96 14.87 6.62
C VAL A 252 5.89 13.81 7.21
N VAL A 253 5.97 13.65 8.53
CA VAL A 253 6.90 12.71 9.16
C VAL A 253 6.37 11.28 9.07
N GLY A 254 5.14 11.05 9.55
CA GLY A 254 4.48 9.74 9.52
C GLY A 254 4.28 9.21 8.11
N GLY A 255 3.73 10.05 7.22
CA GLY A 255 3.56 9.71 5.81
C GLY A 255 4.88 9.44 5.10
N THR A 256 5.92 10.26 5.29
CA THR A 256 7.24 9.99 4.65
C THR A 256 7.76 8.61 5.04
N MET A 257 7.73 8.24 6.33
CA MET A 257 8.24 6.94 6.78
C MET A 257 7.41 5.76 6.30
N LEU A 258 6.09 5.90 6.33
CA LEU A 258 5.15 4.90 5.82
C LEU A 258 5.33 4.67 4.30
N TRP A 259 5.52 5.72 3.51
CA TRP A 259 5.77 5.58 2.08
C TRP A 259 7.20 5.14 1.76
N LEU A 260 8.18 5.52 2.59
CA LEU A 260 9.58 5.09 2.46
C LEU A 260 9.74 3.60 2.67
N SER A 261 8.99 3.00 3.59
CA SER A 261 9.00 1.56 3.74
C SER A 261 8.37 0.84 2.53
N MET A 262 7.34 1.45 1.94
CA MET A 262 6.67 0.92 0.75
C MET A 262 7.51 0.98 -0.50
N TYR A 263 8.14 2.12 -0.80
CA TYR A 263 8.89 2.27 -2.05
C TYR A 263 10.36 1.90 -1.91
N GLY A 264 10.95 2.10 -0.73
CA GLY A 264 12.37 1.87 -0.48
C GLY A 264 12.74 0.41 -0.24
N VAL A 265 11.90 -0.36 0.46
CA VAL A 265 12.27 -1.72 0.92
C VAL A 265 11.26 -2.82 0.56
N ASN A 266 10.06 -2.48 0.08
CA ASN A 266 9.08 -3.49 -0.28
C ASN A 266 9.43 -4.16 -1.61
N GLN A 267 9.65 -5.48 -1.54
CA GLN A 267 9.95 -6.35 -2.68
C GLN A 267 9.15 -6.03 -3.95
N ALA A 268 7.83 -5.86 -3.82
CA ALA A 268 6.96 -5.73 -4.98
C ALA A 268 7.26 -4.46 -5.80
N GLN A 269 7.70 -3.39 -5.13
CA GLN A 269 8.04 -2.12 -5.74
C GLN A 269 9.49 -2.11 -6.23
N VAL A 270 10.39 -2.65 -5.41
CA VAL A 270 11.81 -2.76 -5.78
C VAL A 270 11.98 -3.55 -7.07
N GLN A 271 11.24 -4.65 -7.21
CA GLN A 271 11.26 -5.47 -8.40
C GLN A 271 10.87 -4.68 -9.67
N ARG A 272 9.89 -3.77 -9.56
CA ARG A 272 9.34 -2.97 -10.67
C ARG A 272 10.31 -1.94 -11.20
N TYR A 273 10.90 -1.10 -10.35
CA TYR A 273 11.86 -0.11 -10.85
C TYR A 273 13.21 -0.71 -11.26
N VAL A 274 13.60 -1.88 -10.72
CA VAL A 274 14.80 -2.61 -11.16
C VAL A 274 14.59 -3.29 -12.53
N ALA A 275 13.35 -3.43 -13.00
CA ALA A 275 13.03 -3.89 -14.36
C ALA A 275 13.27 -2.82 -15.46
N CYS A 276 13.61 -1.58 -15.08
CA CYS A 276 14.00 -0.55 -16.04
C CYS A 276 15.37 -0.82 -16.66
N ARG A 277 15.57 -0.37 -17.92
CA ARG A 277 16.82 -0.58 -18.67
C ARG A 277 18.04 0.10 -18.06
N THR A 278 17.84 1.26 -17.44
CA THR A 278 18.92 2.06 -16.85
C THR A 278 18.53 2.58 -15.48
N GLU A 279 19.53 2.85 -14.63
CA GLU A 279 19.33 3.46 -13.31
C GLU A 279 18.61 4.82 -13.41
N GLN A 280 18.93 5.61 -14.44
CA GLN A 280 18.26 6.88 -14.72
C GLN A 280 16.78 6.67 -15.07
N GLN A 281 16.44 5.68 -15.90
CA GLN A 281 15.05 5.36 -16.20
C GLN A 281 14.28 4.89 -14.96
N ALA A 282 14.93 4.13 -14.07
CA ALA A 282 14.33 3.74 -12.80
C ALA A 282 14.05 4.96 -11.90
N ARG A 283 14.96 5.95 -11.84
CA ARG A 283 14.71 7.22 -11.13
C ARG A 283 13.54 7.98 -11.72
N VAL A 284 13.50 8.13 -13.04
CA VAL A 284 12.40 8.80 -13.74
C VAL A 284 11.07 8.08 -13.46
N ALA A 285 11.06 6.74 -13.41
CA ALA A 285 9.86 5.97 -13.08
C ALA A 285 9.31 6.30 -11.69
N ILE A 286 10.17 6.47 -10.68
CA ILE A 286 9.76 6.88 -9.32
C ILE A 286 9.13 8.28 -9.33
N PHE A 287 9.67 9.22 -10.10
CA PHE A 287 9.09 10.58 -10.21
C PHE A 287 7.78 10.60 -11.01
N VAL A 288 7.67 9.79 -12.06
CA VAL A 288 6.40 9.58 -12.78
C VAL A 288 5.34 9.02 -11.84
N ASN A 289 5.70 8.04 -11.01
CA ASN A 289 4.82 7.54 -9.94
C ASN A 289 4.36 8.68 -9.02
N GLN A 290 5.28 9.55 -8.57
CA GLN A 290 4.93 10.67 -7.70
C GLN A 290 3.89 11.62 -8.32
N LEU A 291 4.03 11.92 -9.61
CA LEU A 291 3.05 12.74 -10.32
C LEU A 291 1.67 12.06 -10.38
N GLY A 292 1.63 10.75 -10.65
CA GLY A 292 0.39 9.97 -10.65
C GLY A 292 -0.30 9.98 -9.28
N LEU A 293 0.46 9.79 -8.19
CA LEU A 293 -0.07 9.83 -6.83
C LEU A 293 -0.67 11.21 -6.49
N TRP A 294 0.03 12.30 -6.85
CA TRP A 294 -0.49 13.65 -6.65
C TRP A 294 -1.83 13.86 -7.34
N MET A 295 -1.95 13.45 -8.61
CA MET A 295 -3.19 13.59 -9.36
C MET A 295 -4.35 12.83 -8.68
N ILE A 296 -4.11 11.57 -8.28
CA ILE A 296 -5.14 10.73 -7.69
C ILE A 296 -5.56 11.24 -6.30
N VAL A 297 -4.60 11.53 -5.42
CA VAL A 297 -4.90 12.04 -4.07
C VAL A 297 -5.63 13.37 -4.15
N THR A 298 -5.20 14.28 -5.03
CA THR A 298 -5.86 15.58 -5.22
C THR A 298 -7.29 15.38 -5.72
N SER A 299 -7.50 14.52 -6.72
CA SER A 299 -8.85 14.23 -7.21
C SER A 299 -9.75 13.61 -6.15
N ALA A 300 -9.20 12.71 -5.30
CA ALA A 300 -9.95 12.07 -4.23
C ALA A 300 -10.34 13.06 -3.12
N VAL A 301 -9.43 13.98 -2.74
CA VAL A 301 -9.75 15.04 -1.77
C VAL A 301 -10.81 15.97 -2.33
N ILE A 302 -10.72 16.38 -3.60
CA ILE A 302 -11.75 17.21 -4.24
C ILE A 302 -13.12 16.50 -4.20
N CYS A 303 -13.18 15.20 -4.51
CA CYS A 303 -14.41 14.43 -4.36
C CYS A 303 -14.96 14.45 -2.93
N GLY A 304 -14.09 14.37 -1.92
CA GLY A 304 -14.51 14.44 -0.51
C GLY A 304 -15.04 15.82 -0.10
N ILE A 305 -14.47 16.90 -0.64
CA ILE A 305 -14.99 18.26 -0.40
C ILE A 305 -16.32 18.48 -1.12
N ILE A 306 -16.49 17.96 -2.33
CA ILE A 306 -17.77 17.97 -3.05
C ILE A 306 -18.82 17.18 -2.27
N MET A 307 -18.46 16.01 -1.74
CA MET A 307 -19.33 15.23 -0.87
C MET A 307 -19.77 16.04 0.35
N PHE A 308 -18.87 16.82 0.96
CA PHE A 308 -19.22 17.72 2.05
C PHE A 308 -20.22 18.79 1.62
N ALA A 309 -19.97 19.47 0.50
CA ALA A 309 -20.87 20.50 -0.01
C ALA A 309 -22.26 19.97 -0.41
N LEU A 310 -22.38 18.69 -0.78
CA LEU A 310 -23.67 18.05 -1.09
C LEU A 310 -24.45 17.65 0.17
N TYR A 311 -23.75 17.24 1.24
CA TYR A 311 -24.34 16.66 2.45
C TYR A 311 -24.10 17.50 3.71
N GLU A 312 -23.82 18.80 3.59
CA GLU A 312 -23.55 19.71 4.71
C GLU A 312 -24.72 19.75 5.72
N ASP A 313 -25.95 19.85 5.20
CA ASP A 313 -27.19 19.94 5.99
C ASP A 313 -27.77 18.57 6.39
N CYS A 314 -27.28 17.49 5.78
CA CYS A 314 -27.82 16.15 5.97
C CYS A 314 -26.74 15.08 5.85
N ASP A 315 -26.02 14.83 6.95
CA ASP A 315 -25.03 13.77 7.02
C ASP A 315 -25.71 12.38 6.91
N PRO A 316 -25.47 11.60 5.84
CA PRO A 316 -26.14 10.34 5.59
C PRO A 316 -25.77 9.24 6.61
N VAL A 317 -24.64 9.38 7.30
CA VAL A 317 -24.24 8.44 8.36
C VAL A 317 -25.05 8.69 9.63
N ILE A 318 -25.25 9.96 10.01
CA ILE A 318 -26.03 10.32 11.20
C ILE A 318 -27.52 10.07 10.95
N ALA A 319 -28.00 10.31 9.73
CA ALA A 319 -29.38 10.06 9.33
C ALA A 319 -29.75 8.57 9.23
N GLY A 320 -28.78 7.65 9.36
CA GLY A 320 -29.01 6.21 9.33
C GLY A 320 -29.19 5.62 7.93
N TYR A 321 -28.95 6.39 6.86
CA TYR A 321 -28.94 5.87 5.49
C TYR A 321 -27.74 4.96 5.21
N VAL A 322 -26.66 5.13 5.98
CA VAL A 322 -25.40 4.40 5.80
C VAL A 322 -24.86 3.90 7.14
N SER A 323 -24.61 2.60 7.26
CA SER A 323 -24.15 1.95 8.50
C SER A 323 -22.66 2.19 8.80
N ALA A 324 -21.84 2.45 7.78
CA ALA A 324 -20.39 2.63 7.93
C ALA A 324 -19.85 3.77 7.06
N SER A 325 -18.87 4.52 7.56
CA SER A 325 -18.32 5.67 6.83
C SER A 325 -17.71 5.31 5.47
N ASP A 326 -17.22 4.07 5.29
CA ASP A 326 -16.64 3.60 4.03
C ASP A 326 -17.67 3.41 2.90
N GLN A 327 -18.96 3.36 3.22
CA GLN A 327 -20.06 3.23 2.26
C GLN A 327 -20.58 4.59 1.75
N MET A 328 -20.09 5.70 2.29
CA MET A 328 -20.56 7.05 1.95
C MET A 328 -20.29 7.42 0.48
N ILE A 329 -19.12 7.05 -0.05
CA ILE A 329 -18.78 7.33 -1.46
C ILE A 329 -19.63 6.50 -2.43
N PRO A 330 -19.77 5.17 -2.25
CA PRO A 330 -20.71 4.38 -3.07
C PRO A 330 -22.14 4.93 -3.04
N TYR A 331 -22.62 5.34 -1.85
CA TYR A 331 -23.93 5.99 -1.70
C TYR A 331 -24.03 7.27 -2.53
N MET A 332 -23.07 8.19 -2.38
CA MET A 332 -23.02 9.44 -3.15
C MET A 332 -22.98 9.17 -4.65
N VAL A 333 -22.21 8.18 -5.11
CA VAL A 333 -22.10 7.85 -6.54
C VAL A 333 -23.45 7.40 -7.11
N LEU A 334 -24.18 6.54 -6.39
CA LEU A 334 -25.52 6.12 -6.81
C LEU A 334 -26.50 7.30 -6.85
N ASP A 335 -26.43 8.18 -5.86
CA ASP A 335 -27.28 9.37 -5.75
C ASP A 335 -27.04 10.38 -6.89
N ILE A 336 -25.79 10.80 -7.10
CA ILE A 336 -25.46 11.83 -8.10
C ILE A 336 -25.65 11.36 -9.55
N PHE A 337 -25.54 10.05 -9.79
CA PHE A 337 -25.65 9.44 -11.13
C PHE A 337 -26.95 8.66 -11.38
N ALA A 338 -27.97 8.84 -10.54
CA ALA A 338 -29.29 8.22 -10.72
C ALA A 338 -29.87 8.35 -12.14
N THR A 339 -29.53 9.44 -12.84
CA THR A 339 -30.02 9.76 -14.19
C THR A 339 -29.06 9.37 -15.33
N PHE A 340 -27.85 8.88 -15.00
CA PHE A 340 -26.78 8.59 -15.96
C PHE A 340 -26.36 7.12 -15.87
N PRO A 341 -27.06 6.19 -16.55
CA PRO A 341 -26.70 4.78 -16.52
C PRO A 341 -25.30 4.55 -17.10
N GLY A 342 -24.48 3.72 -16.45
CA GLY A 342 -23.10 3.41 -16.84
C GLY A 342 -22.04 4.17 -16.03
N ALA A 343 -22.36 5.34 -15.47
CA ALA A 343 -21.41 6.12 -14.66
C ALA A 343 -21.10 5.47 -13.29
N PRO A 344 -22.08 4.91 -12.54
CA PRO A 344 -21.79 4.07 -11.37
C PRO A 344 -20.92 2.86 -11.71
N GLY A 345 -21.14 2.23 -12.88
CA GLY A 345 -20.30 1.15 -13.40
C GLY A 345 -18.84 1.58 -13.64
N LEU A 346 -18.61 2.81 -14.13
CA LEU A 346 -17.28 3.38 -14.29
C LEU A 346 -16.58 3.61 -12.93
N PHE A 347 -17.31 4.05 -11.91
CA PHE A 347 -16.76 4.19 -10.55
C PHE A 347 -16.37 2.82 -9.96
N LEU A 348 -17.23 1.81 -10.10
CA LEU A 348 -16.89 0.45 -9.69
C LEU A 348 -15.65 -0.05 -10.44
N ALA A 349 -15.58 0.23 -11.75
CA ALA A 349 -14.43 -0.12 -12.56
C ALA A 349 -13.14 0.58 -12.08
N ALA A 350 -13.21 1.85 -11.69
CA ALA A 350 -12.10 2.60 -11.10
C ALA A 350 -11.61 1.97 -9.78
N ALA A 351 -12.52 1.61 -8.88
CA ALA A 351 -12.17 0.98 -7.61
C ALA A 351 -11.54 -0.41 -7.82
N TYR A 352 -12.16 -1.26 -8.64
CA TYR A 352 -11.61 -2.59 -8.96
C TYR A 352 -10.26 -2.51 -9.66
N SER A 353 -10.07 -1.53 -10.54
CA SER A 353 -8.79 -1.30 -11.23
C SER A 353 -7.64 -1.14 -10.23
N GLY A 354 -7.83 -0.33 -9.18
CA GLY A 354 -6.85 -0.17 -8.11
C GLY A 354 -6.58 -1.45 -7.31
N THR A 355 -7.65 -2.19 -6.96
CA THR A 355 -7.50 -3.45 -6.23
C THR A 355 -6.84 -4.54 -7.07
N LEU A 356 -7.18 -4.67 -8.36
CA LEU A 356 -6.58 -5.66 -9.26
C LEU A 356 -5.07 -5.43 -9.43
N SER A 357 -4.65 -4.18 -9.60
CA SER A 357 -3.23 -3.83 -9.65
C SER A 357 -2.50 -4.19 -8.36
N THR A 358 -3.08 -3.82 -7.21
CA THR A 358 -2.46 -4.06 -5.89
C THR A 358 -2.40 -5.55 -5.55
N ALA A 359 -3.51 -6.28 -5.72
CA ALA A 359 -3.61 -7.70 -5.42
C ALA A 359 -2.70 -8.54 -6.31
N SER A 360 -2.68 -8.26 -7.62
CA SER A 360 -1.81 -8.98 -8.54
C SER A 360 -0.32 -8.78 -8.24
N THR A 361 0.04 -7.56 -7.83
CA THR A 361 1.40 -7.21 -7.42
C THR A 361 1.83 -7.93 -6.16
N SER A 362 0.98 -7.95 -5.13
CA SER A 362 1.26 -8.65 -3.87
C SER A 362 1.32 -10.16 -4.07
N ILE A 363 0.35 -10.76 -4.76
CA ILE A 363 0.29 -12.21 -5.00
C ILE A 363 1.49 -12.67 -5.83
N ASN A 364 1.84 -11.95 -6.89
CA ASN A 364 3.01 -12.27 -7.70
C ASN A 364 4.30 -12.14 -6.87
N ALA A 365 4.45 -11.08 -6.08
CA ALA A 365 5.63 -10.90 -5.22
C ALA A 365 5.77 -12.03 -4.19
N MET A 366 4.66 -12.47 -3.56
CA MET A 366 4.69 -13.62 -2.64
C MET A 366 5.10 -14.89 -3.37
N ALA A 367 4.49 -15.20 -4.52
CA ALA A 367 4.85 -16.37 -5.31
C ALA A 367 6.33 -16.36 -5.74
N VAL A 368 6.90 -15.20 -6.09
CA VAL A 368 8.32 -15.02 -6.42
C VAL A 368 9.20 -15.31 -5.21
N VAL A 369 8.89 -14.71 -4.06
CA VAL A 369 9.69 -14.84 -2.84
C VAL A 369 9.75 -16.30 -2.39
N THR A 370 8.61 -16.98 -2.33
CA THR A 370 8.55 -18.40 -1.96
C THR A 370 9.30 -19.27 -2.96
N LEU A 371 9.24 -18.95 -4.24
CA LEU A 371 9.95 -19.69 -5.27
C LEU A 371 11.48 -19.54 -5.17
N GLU A 372 11.97 -18.30 -5.06
CA GLU A 372 13.41 -17.99 -4.97
C GLU A 372 14.01 -18.42 -3.63
N ASP A 373 13.29 -18.22 -2.53
CA ASP A 373 13.83 -18.36 -1.17
C ASP A 373 13.53 -19.74 -0.56
N ALA A 374 12.40 -20.38 -0.90
CA ALA A 374 12.01 -21.67 -0.31
C ALA A 374 12.16 -22.87 -1.28
N ILE A 375 11.91 -22.69 -2.57
CA ILE A 375 11.85 -23.80 -3.53
C ILE A 375 13.18 -24.01 -4.26
N LYS A 376 13.73 -22.98 -4.92
CA LYS A 376 14.99 -23.10 -5.67
C LYS A 376 16.19 -23.59 -4.84
N PRO A 377 16.36 -23.16 -3.57
CA PRO A 377 17.49 -23.63 -2.76
C PRO A 377 17.40 -25.12 -2.44
N ARG A 378 16.17 -25.64 -2.29
CA ARG A 378 15.89 -27.05 -1.99
C ARG A 378 15.88 -27.94 -3.23
N MET A 379 15.45 -27.41 -4.37
CA MET A 379 15.32 -28.15 -5.63
C MET A 379 16.19 -27.53 -6.73
N ARG A 380 17.50 -27.83 -6.69
CA ARG A 380 18.53 -27.23 -7.56
C ARG A 380 18.44 -27.58 -9.06
N GLN A 381 17.59 -28.53 -9.47
CA GLN A 381 17.47 -28.96 -10.88
C GLN A 381 16.02 -29.04 -11.37
N LEU A 382 15.23 -27.99 -11.17
CA LEU A 382 13.91 -27.89 -11.79
C LEU A 382 13.98 -27.34 -13.22
N SER A 383 13.33 -28.01 -14.15
CA SER A 383 13.10 -27.47 -15.49
C SER A 383 12.31 -26.17 -15.42
N GLN A 384 12.64 -25.20 -16.28
CA GLN A 384 11.96 -23.92 -16.43
C GLN A 384 10.43 -24.04 -16.54
N LYS A 385 9.93 -25.07 -17.24
CA LYS A 385 8.49 -25.33 -17.36
C LYS A 385 7.84 -25.70 -16.02
N LYS A 386 8.52 -26.52 -15.21
CA LYS A 386 8.03 -26.90 -13.86
C LYS A 386 8.06 -25.71 -12.92
N LEU A 387 9.11 -24.88 -13.00
CA LEU A 387 9.23 -23.68 -12.18
C LEU A 387 8.08 -22.68 -12.42
N ILE A 388 7.71 -22.46 -13.68
CA ILE A 388 6.56 -21.61 -14.05
C ILE A 388 5.24 -22.23 -13.56
N MET A 389 5.08 -23.55 -13.68
CA MET A 389 3.88 -24.24 -13.19
C MET A 389 3.73 -24.14 -11.67
N ILE A 390 4.83 -24.28 -10.93
CA ILE A 390 4.85 -24.10 -9.47
C ILE A 390 4.53 -22.65 -9.10
N SER A 391 5.10 -21.67 -9.79
CA SER A 391 4.80 -20.24 -9.56
C SER A 391 3.32 -19.92 -9.78
N LYS A 392 2.69 -20.49 -10.82
CA LYS A 392 1.25 -20.36 -11.05
C LYS A 392 0.41 -21.03 -9.95
N GLY A 393 0.82 -22.21 -9.49
CA GLY A 393 0.17 -22.90 -8.37
C GLY A 393 0.26 -22.12 -7.05
N LEU A 394 1.43 -21.53 -6.76
CA LEU A 394 1.62 -20.64 -5.61
C LEU A 394 0.75 -19.39 -5.72
N SER A 395 0.66 -18.78 -6.91
CA SER A 395 -0.19 -17.60 -7.12
C SER A 395 -1.67 -17.90 -6.82
N LEU A 396 -2.15 -19.08 -7.22
CA LEU A 396 -3.50 -19.55 -6.90
C LEU A 396 -3.69 -19.75 -5.39
N LEU A 397 -2.73 -20.41 -4.73
CA LEU A 397 -2.75 -20.65 -3.28
C LEU A 397 -2.79 -19.34 -2.49
N TYR A 398 -1.91 -18.40 -2.81
CA TYR A 398 -1.88 -17.09 -2.16
C TYR A 398 -3.13 -16.26 -2.47
N GLY A 399 -3.70 -16.39 -3.67
CA GLY A 399 -5.00 -15.78 -4.00
C GLY A 399 -6.11 -16.25 -3.06
N VAL A 400 -6.26 -17.57 -2.88
CA VAL A 400 -7.23 -18.14 -1.93
C VAL A 400 -6.96 -17.70 -0.50
N ALA A 401 -5.70 -17.67 -0.06
CA ALA A 401 -5.34 -17.17 1.26
C ALA A 401 -5.73 -15.69 1.46
N CYS A 402 -5.50 -14.83 0.46
CA CYS A 402 -5.89 -13.42 0.53
C CYS A 402 -7.42 -13.24 0.64
N VAL A 403 -8.21 -14.11 0.01
CA VAL A 403 -9.69 -14.12 0.18
C VAL A 403 -10.08 -14.45 1.61
N MET A 404 -9.42 -15.42 2.26
CA MET A 404 -9.66 -15.70 3.68
C MET A 404 -9.31 -14.49 4.57
N PHE A 405 -8.20 -13.81 4.30
CA PHE A 405 -7.83 -12.60 5.04
C PHE A 405 -8.74 -11.40 4.74
N ALA A 406 -9.33 -11.32 3.55
CA ALA A 406 -10.37 -10.34 3.25
C ALA A 406 -11.62 -10.57 4.10
N ALA A 407 -12.01 -11.84 4.32
CA ALA A 407 -13.09 -12.19 5.23
C ALA A 407 -12.76 -11.85 6.69
N LEU A 408 -11.51 -12.03 7.13
CA LEU A 408 -11.08 -11.57 8.46
C LEU A 408 -11.10 -10.04 8.57
N SER A 409 -10.78 -9.34 7.47
CA SER A 409 -10.76 -7.87 7.42
C SER A 409 -12.16 -7.26 7.57
N SER A 410 -13.23 -7.99 7.23
CA SER A 410 -14.61 -7.52 7.44
C SER A 410 -14.98 -7.43 8.93
N LEU A 411 -14.22 -8.08 9.81
CA LEU A 411 -14.37 -8.00 11.26
C LEU A 411 -13.63 -6.80 11.88
N LEU A 412 -12.74 -6.14 11.11
CA LEU A 412 -12.00 -4.98 11.60
C LEU A 412 -12.90 -3.73 11.56
N GLY A 413 -13.22 -3.18 12.72
CA GLY A 413 -13.80 -1.84 12.85
C GLY A 413 -12.74 -0.74 12.63
N GLY A 414 -13.17 0.47 12.27
CA GLY A 414 -12.28 1.66 12.23
C GLY A 414 -11.93 2.22 10.84
N GLY A 415 -12.58 1.74 9.78
CA GLY A 415 -12.42 2.27 8.43
C GLY A 415 -11.33 1.55 7.62
N VAL A 416 -11.62 1.25 6.36
CA VAL A 416 -10.72 0.47 5.50
C VAL A 416 -9.38 1.19 5.29
N LEU A 417 -9.38 2.52 5.18
CA LEU A 417 -8.14 3.31 5.01
C LEU A 417 -7.22 3.21 6.22
N GLN A 418 -7.74 3.50 7.41
CA GLN A 418 -6.97 3.42 8.65
C GLN A 418 -6.42 2.01 8.86
N GLY A 419 -7.25 0.99 8.65
CA GLY A 419 -6.83 -0.40 8.75
C GLY A 419 -5.66 -0.70 7.80
N SER A 420 -5.78 -0.29 6.54
CA SER A 420 -4.72 -0.52 5.54
C SER A 420 -3.41 0.16 5.90
N PHE A 421 -3.42 1.44 6.29
CA PHE A 421 -2.21 2.19 6.63
C PHE A 421 -1.59 1.71 7.96
N THR A 422 -2.41 1.27 8.90
CA THR A 422 -1.95 0.65 10.15
C THR A 422 -1.19 -0.64 9.86
N VAL A 423 -1.80 -1.57 9.11
CA VAL A 423 -1.16 -2.83 8.70
C VAL A 423 0.12 -2.55 7.93
N MET A 424 0.06 -1.62 6.98
CA MET A 424 1.20 -1.23 6.16
C MET A 424 2.36 -0.69 7.00
N GLY A 425 2.08 0.22 7.94
CA GLY A 425 3.07 0.84 8.81
C GLY A 425 3.66 -0.12 9.85
N VAL A 426 2.81 -0.88 10.56
CA VAL A 426 3.22 -1.84 11.60
C VAL A 426 4.15 -2.90 11.03
N ILE A 427 3.91 -3.33 9.78
CA ILE A 427 4.68 -4.41 9.17
C ILE A 427 5.94 -3.90 8.48
N SER A 428 5.83 -2.82 7.71
CA SER A 428 6.88 -2.46 6.77
C SER A 428 7.89 -1.48 7.36
N ASN A 429 7.50 -0.70 8.36
CA ASN A 429 8.41 0.28 8.93
C ASN A 429 9.49 -0.35 9.85
N PRO A 430 9.21 -1.36 10.71
CA PRO A 430 10.29 -2.10 11.40
C PRO A 430 11.30 -2.69 10.42
N LEU A 431 10.81 -3.18 9.27
CA LEU A 431 11.68 -3.64 8.21
C LEU A 431 12.57 -2.53 7.65
N LEU A 432 11.99 -1.35 7.37
CA LEU A 432 12.75 -0.18 6.95
C LEU A 432 13.85 0.14 7.97
N GLY A 433 13.54 0.09 9.27
CA GLY A 433 14.52 0.24 10.35
C GLY A 433 15.67 -0.75 10.25
N ALA A 434 15.40 -2.03 9.96
CA ALA A 434 16.44 -3.05 9.78
C ALA A 434 17.31 -2.79 8.54
N PHE A 435 16.74 -2.29 7.44
CA PHE A 435 17.53 -1.88 6.27
C PHE A 435 18.38 -0.64 6.55
N ILE A 436 17.84 0.35 7.25
CA ILE A 436 18.59 1.54 7.64
C ILE A 436 19.78 1.15 8.53
N LEU A 437 19.53 0.26 9.51
CA LEU A 437 20.56 -0.28 10.38
C LEU A 437 21.65 -1.01 9.58
N GLY A 438 21.27 -1.91 8.67
CA GLY A 438 22.25 -2.67 7.87
C GLY A 438 23.03 -1.86 6.83
N ILE A 439 22.43 -0.81 6.27
CA ILE A 439 23.05 0.00 5.21
C ILE A 439 23.88 1.16 5.78
N PHE A 440 23.35 1.87 6.78
CA PHE A 440 23.89 3.16 7.22
C PHE A 440 24.60 3.10 8.56
N ILE A 441 24.49 2.01 9.34
CA ILE A 441 25.06 1.91 10.68
C ILE A 441 26.15 0.83 10.70
N PRO A 442 27.44 1.23 10.60
CA PRO A 442 28.58 0.32 10.53
C PRO A 442 28.74 -0.69 11.70
N PRO A 443 28.40 -0.37 12.97
CA PRO A 443 28.56 -1.32 14.06
C PRO A 443 27.47 -2.41 14.14
N SER A 444 26.56 -2.48 13.17
CA SER A 444 25.45 -3.44 13.20
C SER A 444 25.90 -4.87 12.86
N ASN A 445 25.33 -5.86 13.54
CA ASN A 445 25.55 -7.29 13.30
C ASN A 445 24.23 -8.04 13.09
N ALA A 446 24.30 -9.27 12.57
CA ALA A 446 23.12 -10.05 12.19
C ALA A 446 22.15 -10.30 13.36
N VAL A 447 22.69 -10.57 14.55
CA VAL A 447 21.91 -10.81 15.77
C VAL A 447 21.18 -9.54 16.20
N GLY A 448 21.86 -8.39 16.20
CA GLY A 448 21.22 -7.11 16.52
C GLY A 448 20.16 -6.70 15.49
N VAL A 449 20.41 -6.88 14.20
CA VAL A 449 19.39 -6.59 13.17
C VAL A 449 18.13 -7.45 13.38
N LEU A 450 18.27 -8.75 13.67
CA LEU A 450 17.13 -9.63 13.91
C LEU A 450 16.40 -9.31 15.23
N ALA A 451 17.15 -9.06 16.31
CA ALA A 451 16.58 -8.69 17.60
C ALA A 451 15.84 -7.35 17.54
N GLY A 452 16.43 -6.36 16.86
CA GLY A 452 15.79 -5.07 16.61
C GLY A 452 14.54 -5.21 15.76
N LEU A 453 14.57 -6.04 14.72
CA LEU A 453 13.40 -6.28 13.88
C LEU A 453 12.26 -6.87 14.72
N ALA A 454 12.52 -7.93 15.48
CA ALA A 454 11.54 -8.57 16.35
C ALA A 454 10.96 -7.61 17.41
N ALA A 455 11.81 -6.81 18.05
CA ALA A 455 11.37 -5.82 19.04
C ALA A 455 10.51 -4.71 18.40
N GLY A 456 10.91 -4.22 17.22
CA GLY A 456 10.16 -3.19 16.49
C GLY A 456 8.78 -3.68 16.03
N PHE A 457 8.69 -4.92 15.53
CA PHE A 457 7.40 -5.55 15.23
C PHE A 457 6.54 -5.71 16.48
N ALA A 458 7.09 -6.24 17.58
CA ALA A 458 6.35 -6.46 18.82
C ALA A 458 5.77 -5.15 19.39
N ILE A 459 6.57 -4.08 19.44
CA ILE A 459 6.11 -2.77 19.92
C ILE A 459 5.07 -2.14 18.99
N SER A 460 5.27 -2.26 17.67
CA SER A 460 4.30 -1.72 16.70
C SER A 460 2.95 -2.45 16.78
N LEU A 461 3.00 -3.78 16.95
CA LEU A 461 1.80 -4.61 17.11
C LEU A 461 1.11 -4.34 18.45
N TRP A 462 1.87 -4.16 19.53
CA TRP A 462 1.34 -3.77 20.83
C TRP A 462 0.58 -2.44 20.77
N LEU A 463 1.17 -1.43 20.12
CA LEU A 463 0.55 -0.13 19.93
C LEU A 463 -0.69 -0.21 19.04
N SER A 464 -0.67 -1.00 17.96
CA SER A 464 -1.81 -1.10 17.06
C SER A 464 -3.00 -1.82 17.70
N ILE A 465 -2.75 -2.90 18.45
CA ILE A 465 -3.79 -3.60 19.21
C ILE A 465 -4.33 -2.70 20.32
N GLY A 466 -3.45 -2.04 21.08
CA GLY A 466 -3.87 -1.13 22.15
C GLY A 466 -4.69 0.07 21.65
N GLY A 467 -4.31 0.66 20.52
CA GLY A 467 -5.07 1.74 19.90
C GLY A 467 -6.40 1.30 19.28
N ALA A 468 -6.52 0.03 18.86
CA ALA A 468 -7.79 -0.54 18.42
C ALA A 468 -8.74 -0.84 19.59
N MET A 469 -8.20 -1.28 20.74
CA MET A 469 -8.97 -1.58 21.94
C MET A 469 -9.40 -0.31 22.71
N TYR A 470 -8.56 0.73 22.69
CA TYR A 470 -8.80 2.01 23.37
C TYR A 470 -8.76 3.18 22.36
N PRO A 471 -9.81 3.33 21.52
CA PRO A 471 -9.84 4.39 20.54
C PRO A 471 -9.84 5.78 21.20
N PRO A 472 -9.08 6.76 20.68
CA PRO A 472 -9.09 8.13 21.19
C PRO A 472 -10.45 8.80 21.00
N THR A 473 -10.75 9.82 21.82
CA THR A 473 -12.03 10.56 21.73
C THR A 473 -12.15 11.31 20.39
N PRO A 474 -13.37 11.49 19.84
CA PRO A 474 -13.58 12.21 18.57
C PRO A 474 -13.01 13.64 18.55
N GLU A 475 -13.03 14.32 19.69
CA GLU A 475 -12.42 15.64 19.87
C GLU A 475 -10.90 15.60 19.75
N LEU A 476 -10.24 14.59 20.34
CA LEU A 476 -8.79 14.39 20.24
C LEU A 476 -8.37 13.99 18.81
N MET A 477 -9.23 13.26 18.11
CA MET A 477 -9.04 12.94 16.69
C MET A 477 -9.22 14.15 15.76
N GLY A 478 -9.84 15.23 16.25
CA GLY A 478 -10.09 16.44 15.47
C GLY A 478 -11.18 16.25 14.41
N VAL A 479 -12.20 15.43 14.69
CA VAL A 479 -13.36 15.29 13.80
C VAL A 479 -14.10 16.63 13.77
N LEU A 480 -14.25 17.21 12.58
CA LEU A 480 -14.96 18.47 12.41
C LEU A 480 -16.49 18.22 12.45
N PRO A 481 -17.27 19.15 13.02
CA PRO A 481 -18.71 18.96 13.21
C PRO A 481 -19.46 18.78 11.87
N SER A 482 -20.47 17.91 11.87
CA SER A 482 -21.45 17.74 10.80
C SER A 482 -22.87 17.86 11.38
N SER A 483 -23.81 18.37 10.58
CA SER A 483 -25.21 18.57 10.96
C SER A 483 -26.13 17.55 10.28
N ALA A 484 -27.16 17.10 11.01
CA ALA A 484 -28.24 16.24 10.48
C ALA A 484 -29.63 16.85 10.71
N MET A 485 -29.69 18.15 11.00
CA MET A 485 -30.90 18.84 11.46
C MET A 485 -31.99 18.96 10.38
N SER A 486 -31.62 18.79 9.10
CA SER A 486 -32.51 18.95 7.94
C SER A 486 -32.84 17.62 7.23
N CYS A 487 -32.49 16.46 7.79
CA CYS A 487 -32.82 15.16 7.20
C CYS A 487 -34.23 14.70 7.56
N PRO A 488 -35.03 14.15 6.62
CA PRO A 488 -36.20 13.36 6.96
C PRO A 488 -35.75 12.06 7.63
N ILE A 489 -35.86 11.99 8.96
CA ILE A 489 -35.48 10.83 9.76
C ILE A 489 -36.31 9.63 9.30
N LEU A 490 -35.67 8.53 8.93
CA LEU A 490 -36.35 7.23 8.88
C LEU A 490 -36.69 6.85 10.32
N ASP A 491 -37.97 7.00 10.69
CA ASP A 491 -38.51 6.61 11.99
C ASP A 491 -38.00 5.23 12.41
N THR A 492 -36.96 5.24 13.21
CA THR A 492 -36.60 4.14 14.09
C THR A 492 -36.40 4.78 15.44
N ASN A 493 -37.35 4.50 16.34
CA ASN A 493 -37.24 4.68 17.79
C ASN A 493 -36.02 3.90 18.31
N SER A 494 -34.83 4.39 18.00
CA SER A 494 -33.59 4.03 18.66
C SER A 494 -33.26 5.20 19.55
N THR A 495 -33.79 5.13 20.77
CA THR A 495 -33.17 5.78 21.91
C THR A 495 -31.69 5.47 21.86
N ILE A 496 -30.88 6.49 21.56
CA ILE A 496 -29.43 6.42 21.69
C ILE A 496 -29.16 6.33 23.20
N ASN A 497 -29.34 5.13 23.76
CA ASN A 497 -28.65 4.73 24.98
C ASN A 497 -27.20 4.48 24.57
N GLY A 498 -26.51 5.57 24.19
CA GLY A 498 -25.07 5.61 24.22
C GLY A 498 -24.70 5.46 25.68
N THR A 499 -24.38 4.24 26.09
CA THR A 499 -23.49 4.04 27.22
C THR A 499 -22.23 4.81 26.89
N VAL A 500 -22.17 6.06 27.34
CA VAL A 500 -20.93 6.79 27.50
C VAL A 500 -20.19 6.01 28.56
N LEU A 501 -19.46 5.00 28.11
CA LEU A 501 -18.48 4.31 28.91
C LEU A 501 -17.46 5.41 29.20
N PHE A 502 -17.60 6.04 30.37
CA PHE A 502 -16.66 7.03 30.87
C PHE A 502 -15.28 6.39 30.76
N ALA A 503 -14.53 6.84 29.75
CA ALA A 503 -13.19 6.37 29.50
C ALA A 503 -12.36 6.78 30.71
N GLY A 504 -12.15 5.83 31.63
CA GLY A 504 -11.05 5.92 32.59
C GLY A 504 -9.80 6.31 31.81
N ARG A 505 -9.07 7.31 32.31
CA ARG A 505 -7.87 7.92 31.69
C ARG A 505 -7.25 7.00 30.64
N ILE A 506 -7.56 7.23 29.37
CA ILE A 506 -6.95 6.47 28.28
C ILE A 506 -5.43 6.62 28.48
N PRO A 507 -4.67 5.51 28.58
CA PRO A 507 -3.23 5.62 28.68
C PRO A 507 -2.74 6.46 27.49
N MET A 508 -2.10 7.60 27.76
CA MET A 508 -1.74 8.60 26.73
C MET A 508 -0.98 7.99 25.53
N PHE A 509 -0.32 6.85 25.75
CA PHE A 509 0.41 6.07 24.76
C PHE A 509 -0.46 5.44 23.66
N TYR A 510 -1.71 5.07 23.94
CA TYR A 510 -2.62 4.47 22.93
C TYR A 510 -3.38 5.49 22.10
N ALA A 511 -3.33 6.77 22.48
CA ALA A 511 -3.91 7.87 21.72
C ALA A 511 -3.03 8.35 20.56
N LEU A 512 -1.88 7.71 20.32
CA LEU A 512 -0.94 8.07 19.26
C LEU A 512 -1.57 7.85 17.88
N SER A 513 -1.34 8.77 16.93
CA SER A 513 -1.84 8.60 15.56
C SER A 513 -1.29 7.33 14.91
N TYR A 514 -2.12 6.62 14.15
CA TYR A 514 -1.77 5.36 13.51
C TYR A 514 -0.60 5.50 12.51
N LEU A 515 -0.37 6.69 11.96
CA LEU A 515 0.78 6.99 11.09
C LEU A 515 2.12 6.97 11.84
N TYR A 516 2.12 7.17 13.16
CA TYR A 516 3.32 7.13 13.99
C TYR A 516 3.67 5.72 14.49
N TYR A 517 2.75 4.76 14.45
CA TYR A 517 3.02 3.39 14.90
C TYR A 517 4.25 2.79 14.22
N GLY A 518 4.35 2.97 12.90
CA GLY A 518 5.49 2.49 12.16
C GLY A 518 6.80 3.26 12.43
N ILE A 519 6.73 4.54 12.80
CA ILE A 519 7.93 5.30 13.21
C ILE A 519 8.49 4.73 14.50
N VAL A 520 7.63 4.51 15.49
CA VAL A 520 8.02 3.89 16.76
C VAL A 520 8.63 2.52 16.50
N GLY A 521 8.04 1.73 15.61
CA GLY A 521 8.61 0.45 15.14
C GLY A 521 10.02 0.58 14.56
N SER A 522 10.20 1.49 13.61
CA SER A 522 11.51 1.71 12.95
C SER A 522 12.58 2.16 13.93
N LEU A 523 12.25 3.13 14.79
CA LEU A 523 13.17 3.67 15.79
C LEU A 523 13.54 2.59 16.81
N THR A 524 12.56 1.81 17.27
CA THR A 524 12.80 0.67 18.14
C THR A 524 13.75 -0.33 17.49
N THR A 525 13.53 -0.67 16.21
CA THR A 525 14.41 -1.57 15.48
C THR A 525 15.84 -1.05 15.39
N ILE A 526 16.02 0.24 15.15
CA ILE A 526 17.35 0.85 15.10
C ILE A 526 17.99 0.85 16.49
N ILE A 527 17.29 1.32 17.53
CA ILE A 527 17.83 1.45 18.90
C ILE A 527 18.19 0.08 19.47
N VAL A 528 17.24 -0.87 19.48
CA VAL A 528 17.47 -2.22 19.98
C VAL A 528 18.53 -2.92 19.15
N GLY A 529 18.50 -2.73 17.83
CA GLY A 529 19.49 -3.35 16.95
C GLY A 529 20.91 -2.84 17.21
N VAL A 530 21.08 -1.54 17.42
CA VAL A 530 22.38 -0.94 17.81
C VAL A 530 22.84 -1.48 19.15
N VAL A 531 21.98 -1.45 20.17
CA VAL A 531 22.31 -1.91 21.53
C VAL A 531 22.71 -3.38 21.53
N VAL A 532 21.91 -4.24 20.91
CA VAL A 532 22.21 -5.68 20.83
C VAL A 532 23.46 -5.93 20.01
N SER A 533 23.70 -5.18 18.92
CA SER A 533 24.94 -5.32 18.15
C SER A 533 26.18 -4.93 18.96
N TYR A 534 26.11 -3.90 19.81
CA TYR A 534 27.20 -3.56 20.72
C TYR A 534 27.42 -4.64 21.79
N LEU A 535 26.34 -5.18 22.36
CA LEU A 535 26.42 -6.20 23.42
C LEU A 535 26.92 -7.56 22.90
N THR A 536 26.60 -7.90 21.65
CA THR A 536 26.97 -9.19 21.06
C THR A 536 28.35 -9.20 20.40
N GLY A 537 29.07 -8.07 20.43
CA GLY A 537 30.54 -7.98 20.44
C GLY A 537 31.31 -8.42 19.19
N GLU A 538 30.75 -9.24 18.32
CA GLU A 538 31.32 -9.51 17.00
C GLU A 538 30.87 -8.40 16.05
N LEU A 539 31.57 -7.27 16.12
CA LEU A 539 31.62 -6.32 15.02
C LEU A 539 31.89 -7.12 13.75
N ILE A 540 31.06 -6.93 12.72
CA ILE A 540 31.26 -7.57 11.42
C ILE A 540 32.64 -7.17 10.91
N LYS A 541 33.61 -8.01 11.18
CA LYS A 541 34.84 -8.10 10.41
C LYS A 541 34.39 -8.69 9.08
N ILE A 542 34.21 -7.86 8.05
CA ILE A 542 34.12 -8.31 6.65
C ILE A 542 35.49 -8.88 6.19
N SER A 543 36.26 -9.46 7.10
CA SER A 543 37.47 -10.22 6.84
C SER A 543 37.09 -11.69 6.91
N GLY A 544 36.91 -12.30 5.74
CA GLY A 544 36.68 -13.75 5.64
C GLY A 544 35.27 -14.15 5.21
N CYS A 545 34.65 -13.44 4.28
CA CYS A 545 33.49 -13.98 3.59
C CYS A 545 33.89 -15.26 2.85
N VAL A 546 33.39 -16.43 3.26
CA VAL A 546 33.38 -17.65 2.43
C VAL A 546 32.24 -17.53 1.42
N LEU A 547 32.35 -16.55 0.53
CA LEU A 547 31.66 -16.61 -0.76
C LEU A 547 32.41 -17.64 -1.60
N ARG A 548 31.67 -18.60 -2.17
CA ARG A 548 32.21 -19.49 -3.21
C ARG A 548 32.95 -18.63 -4.23
N THR A 549 34.13 -19.05 -4.66
CA THR A 549 35.11 -18.31 -5.47
C THR A 549 34.53 -17.62 -6.72
N LYS A 550 33.39 -18.07 -7.25
CA LYS A 550 32.68 -17.43 -8.38
C LYS A 550 31.85 -16.19 -7.99
N GLU A 551 31.28 -16.13 -6.79
CA GLU A 551 30.43 -15.01 -6.34
C GLU A 551 31.27 -13.85 -5.77
N LYS A 552 32.46 -14.16 -5.25
CA LYS A 552 33.44 -13.19 -4.74
C LYS A 552 33.89 -12.20 -5.82
N GLY A 553 34.20 -12.70 -7.02
CA GLY A 553 34.57 -11.85 -8.16
C GLY A 553 33.42 -11.00 -8.67
N PHE A 554 32.18 -11.50 -8.58
CA PHE A 554 30.99 -10.75 -8.99
C PHE A 554 30.63 -9.62 -8.00
N PHE A 555 30.70 -9.91 -6.70
CA PHE A 555 30.39 -8.94 -5.65
C PHE A 555 31.46 -7.85 -5.56
N LEU A 556 32.75 -8.19 -5.56
CA LEU A 556 33.85 -7.22 -5.52
C LEU A 556 33.87 -6.31 -6.76
N LYS A 557 33.56 -6.85 -7.95
CA LYS A 557 33.45 -6.08 -9.21
C LYS A 557 32.22 -5.17 -9.25
N LYS A 558 31.18 -5.45 -8.47
CA LYS A 558 30.00 -4.58 -8.31
C LYS A 558 30.20 -3.51 -7.24
N VAL A 559 30.82 -3.84 -6.12
CA VAL A 559 31.17 -2.89 -5.05
C VAL A 559 32.18 -1.86 -5.55
N SER A 560 33.11 -2.24 -6.44
CA SER A 560 34.04 -1.30 -7.07
C SER A 560 33.36 -0.24 -7.96
N ASN A 561 32.10 -0.47 -8.38
CA ASN A 561 31.32 0.45 -9.21
C ASN A 561 30.43 1.42 -8.40
N LEU A 562 30.48 1.41 -7.07
CA LEU A 562 29.79 2.40 -6.23
C LEU A 562 30.58 3.73 -6.17
N PRO A 563 29.91 4.91 -6.05
CA PRO A 563 30.59 6.19 -5.90
C PRO A 563 31.35 6.26 -4.56
N HIS A 564 32.36 7.14 -4.48
CA HIS A 564 33.32 7.17 -3.36
C HIS A 564 32.64 7.32 -1.98
N ASN A 565 31.52 8.07 -1.90
CA ASN A 565 30.77 8.27 -0.66
C ASN A 565 30.12 6.98 -0.12
N PHE A 566 29.66 6.08 -1.00
CA PHE A 566 29.11 4.77 -0.60
C PHE A 566 30.21 3.72 -0.40
N LYS A 567 31.33 3.87 -1.13
CA LYS A 567 32.55 3.12 -0.85
C LYS A 567 33.04 3.40 0.56
N ILE A 568 33.04 4.64 1.05
CA ILE A 568 33.48 4.96 2.43
C ILE A 568 32.53 4.39 3.50
N LEU A 569 31.27 4.06 3.21
CA LEU A 569 30.44 3.30 4.16
C LEU A 569 30.73 1.79 4.15
N ILE A 570 31.25 1.25 3.04
CA ILE A 570 31.39 -0.19 2.80
C ILE A 570 32.87 -0.67 2.85
N ILE A 571 33.84 0.22 2.62
CA ILE A 571 35.28 -0.06 2.41
C ILE A 571 36.19 0.17 3.63
N PRO A 572 35.92 1.01 4.66
CA PRO A 572 36.83 1.14 5.80
C PRO A 572 37.07 -0.19 6.54
N SER A 573 36.16 -1.15 6.38
CA SER A 573 36.26 -2.52 6.91
C SER A 573 37.19 -3.45 6.10
N LEU A 574 37.72 -3.02 4.95
CA LEU A 574 38.60 -3.83 4.07
C LEU A 574 40.09 -3.46 4.17
N GLN A 575 40.46 -2.25 4.61
CA GLN A 575 41.87 -1.81 4.63
C GLN A 575 42.66 -2.18 5.90
N ASN A 576 42.01 -2.51 7.01
CA ASN A 576 42.70 -2.80 8.30
C ASN A 576 43.13 -4.27 8.50
N GLY A 577 43.15 -5.08 7.44
CA GLY A 577 43.51 -6.50 7.48
C GLY A 577 44.94 -6.84 7.03
N GLY A 578 45.78 -5.85 6.77
CA GLY A 578 47.08 -6.03 6.11
C GLY A 578 48.27 -5.49 6.90
N SER A 579 48.36 -5.75 8.22
CA SER A 579 49.61 -5.51 8.96
C SER A 579 49.60 -6.17 10.34
N SER A 580 49.82 -7.48 10.39
CA SER A 580 50.44 -8.16 11.53
C SER A 580 50.68 -9.62 11.13
N PHE A 581 51.95 -10.01 11.24
CA PHE A 581 52.60 -11.27 10.83
C PHE A 581 51.80 -12.56 11.00
#